data_AF-A0A9D7RR69-F1
#
_entry.id   AF-A0A9D7RR69-F1
#
_cell.length_a   1.000
_cell.length_b   1.000
_cell.length_c   1.000
_cell.angle_alpha   90.00
_cell.angle_beta   90.00
_cell.angle_gamma   90.00
#
_symmetry.space_group_name_H-M   'P 1'
#
loop_
_entity.id
_entity.type
_entity.pdbx_description
1 polymer ?
#
loop_
_entity_poly.entity_id
_entity_poly.type
_entity_poly.pdbx_seq_one_letter_code
_entity_poly.pdbx_strand_id
1 'polypeptide(L)'
;MPLNLQIPDQDLTGFSGNAKDRLSEVTLKYASDVIEEANRIEAGRKATQGTPEVTRSMVDDAQEVLRRGLRPHHSNTWMKVLRVVAAVLALVVGIMYDKTRLQDGVYMSLFILLIAATIITVTISTLKE
;
A
#
# COMPACT_ATOMS: atom_id res chain seq x y z
N MET A 1 -26.68 -12.61 -7.53
CA MET A 1 -27.65 -11.60 -8.02
C MET A 1 -26.91 -10.29 -8.21
N PRO A 2 -27.02 -9.62 -9.36
CA PRO A 2 -26.45 -8.29 -9.51
C PRO A 2 -27.15 -7.29 -8.59
N LEU A 3 -26.39 -6.47 -7.86
CA LEU A 3 -26.93 -5.36 -7.10
C LEU A 3 -27.32 -4.25 -8.09
N ASN A 4 -28.60 -3.92 -8.15
CA ASN A 4 -29.11 -2.83 -9.01
C ASN A 4 -29.29 -1.57 -8.16
N LEU A 5 -28.43 -0.57 -8.39
CA LEU A 5 -28.51 0.73 -7.75
C LEU A 5 -29.21 1.70 -8.70
N GLN A 6 -30.43 2.12 -8.36
CA GLN A 6 -31.18 3.13 -9.11
C GLN A 6 -31.00 4.48 -8.43
N ILE A 7 -30.41 5.42 -9.17
CA ILE A 7 -30.30 6.82 -8.75
C ILE A 7 -31.46 7.58 -9.44
N PRO A 8 -32.33 8.27 -8.69
CA PRO A 8 -33.41 9.05 -9.28
C PRO A 8 -32.89 10.13 -10.24
N ASP A 9 -33.44 10.20 -11.46
CA ASP A 9 -33.00 11.17 -12.48
C ASP A 9 -33.20 12.64 -12.08
N GLN A 10 -34.15 12.90 -11.17
CA GLN A 10 -34.38 14.22 -10.59
C GLN A 10 -33.15 14.78 -9.87
N ASP A 11 -32.34 13.91 -9.25
CA ASP A 11 -31.13 14.31 -8.51
C ASP A 11 -29.94 14.53 -9.46
N LEU A 12 -30.10 14.16 -10.73
CA LEU A 12 -29.12 14.34 -11.81
C LEU A 12 -29.46 15.54 -12.71
N THR A 13 -30.40 16.39 -12.30
CA THR A 13 -30.73 17.62 -13.02
C THR A 13 -29.52 18.56 -13.02
N GLY A 14 -29.01 18.87 -14.22
CA GLY A 14 -27.79 19.69 -14.41
C GLY A 14 -26.50 18.90 -14.64
N PHE A 15 -26.52 17.57 -14.57
CA PHE A 15 -25.36 16.75 -14.93
C PHE A 15 -25.24 16.63 -16.46
N SER A 16 -24.05 16.93 -16.99
CA SER A 16 -23.70 16.60 -18.38
C SER A 16 -23.58 15.08 -18.55
N GLY A 17 -23.64 14.58 -19.80
CA GLY A 17 -23.44 13.14 -20.08
C GLY A 17 -22.16 12.59 -19.44
N ASN A 18 -21.03 13.28 -19.67
CA ASN A 18 -19.73 12.93 -19.09
C ASN A 18 -19.74 12.96 -17.55
N ALA A 19 -20.50 13.86 -16.93
CA ALA A 19 -20.61 13.90 -15.46
C ALA A 19 -21.39 12.70 -14.91
N LYS A 20 -22.42 12.24 -15.61
CA LYS A 20 -23.15 11.01 -15.25
C LYS A 20 -22.27 9.77 -15.39
N ASP A 21 -21.49 9.68 -16.47
CA ASP A 21 -20.55 8.58 -16.68
C ASP A 21 -19.50 8.54 -15.58
N ARG A 22 -18.93 9.70 -15.23
CA ARG A 22 -17.94 9.80 -14.16
C ARG A 22 -18.54 9.47 -12.78
N LEU A 23 -19.78 9.91 -12.52
CA LEU A 23 -20.48 9.56 -11.28
C LEU A 23 -20.65 8.05 -11.15
N SER A 24 -21.11 7.39 -12.22
CA SER A 24 -21.24 5.93 -12.28
C SER A 24 -19.90 5.23 -11.98
N GLU A 25 -18.82 5.67 -12.62
CA GLU A 25 -17.48 5.12 -12.40
C GLU A 25 -17.02 5.29 -10.95
N VAL A 26 -17.21 6.47 -10.35
CA VAL A 26 -16.83 6.74 -8.95
C VAL A 26 -17.68 5.93 -7.99
N THR A 27 -18.99 5.79 -8.24
CA THR A 27 -19.89 4.97 -7.41
C THR A 27 -19.50 3.50 -7.46
N LEU A 28 -19.17 2.97 -8.65
CA LEU A 28 -18.68 1.60 -8.80
C LEU A 28 -17.36 1.39 -8.07
N LYS A 29 -16.43 2.34 -8.19
CA LYS A 29 -15.16 2.29 -7.48
C LYS A 29 -15.37 2.32 -5.95
N TYR A 30 -16.21 3.21 -5.46
CA TYR A 30 -16.53 3.29 -4.03
C TYR A 30 -17.18 2.01 -3.52
N ALA A 31 -18.12 1.43 -4.26
CA ALA A 31 -18.71 0.14 -3.91
C ALA A 31 -17.65 -0.97 -3.84
N SER A 32 -16.72 -1.00 -4.80
CA SER A 32 -15.58 -1.94 -4.77
C SER A 32 -14.70 -1.75 -3.54
N ASP A 33 -14.36 -0.49 -3.19
CA ASP A 33 -13.55 -0.18 -2.02
C ASP A 33 -14.25 -0.61 -0.71
N VAL A 34 -15.57 -0.39 -0.60
CA VAL A 34 -16.38 -0.84 0.55
C VAL A 34 -16.38 -2.36 0.66
N ILE A 35 -16.53 -3.08 -0.45
CA ILE A 35 -16.50 -4.54 -0.48
C ILE A 35 -15.14 -5.08 -0.04
N GLU A 36 -14.05 -4.52 -0.55
CA GLU A 36 -12.69 -4.91 -0.18
C GLU A 36 -12.45 -4.72 1.32
N GLU A 37 -12.85 -3.58 1.86
CA GLU A 37 -12.66 -3.25 3.28
C GLU A 37 -13.56 -4.10 4.19
N ALA A 38 -14.81 -4.36 3.79
CA ALA A 38 -15.70 -5.24 4.54
C ALA A 38 -15.15 -6.68 4.59
N ASN A 39 -14.62 -7.18 3.48
CA ASN A 39 -13.93 -8.48 3.42
C ASN A 39 -12.65 -8.47 4.29
N ARG A 40 -11.91 -7.36 4.33
CA ARG A 40 -10.73 -7.22 5.20
C ARG A 40 -11.09 -7.27 6.67
N ILE A 41 -12.18 -6.60 7.08
CA ILE A 41 -12.69 -6.62 8.45
C ILE A 41 -13.16 -8.03 8.83
N GLU A 42 -13.84 -8.72 7.92
CA GLU A 42 -14.24 -10.13 8.10
C GLU A 42 -13.03 -11.03 8.33
N ALA A 43 -12.03 -10.94 7.45
CA ALA A 43 -10.80 -11.70 7.54
C ALA A 43 -10.01 -11.41 8.83
N GLY A 44 -10.01 -10.16 9.29
CA GLY A 44 -9.35 -9.77 10.54
C GLY A 44 -10.07 -10.23 11.81
N ARG A 45 -11.40 -10.40 11.76
CA ARG A 45 -12.20 -10.92 12.89
C ARG A 45 -12.21 -12.45 12.96
N LYS A 46 -11.85 -13.14 11.87
CA LYS A 46 -11.75 -14.59 11.86
C LYS A 46 -10.50 -15.11 12.58
N ALA A 47 -10.68 -15.42 13.86
CA ALA A 47 -9.77 -16.27 14.62
C ALA A 47 -10.04 -17.78 14.42
N THR A 48 -11.22 -18.16 13.88
CA THR A 48 -11.69 -19.56 13.88
C THR A 48 -12.38 -19.94 12.57
N GLN A 49 -12.03 -21.11 12.04
CA GLN A 49 -12.43 -21.64 10.73
C GLN A 49 -13.95 -21.64 10.50
N GLY A 50 -14.40 -21.01 9.41
CA GLY A 50 -15.81 -20.99 8.98
C GLY A 50 -15.98 -20.32 7.61
N THR A 51 -17.14 -20.50 6.97
CA THR A 51 -17.48 -19.88 5.67
C THR A 51 -17.49 -18.35 5.76
N PRO A 52 -16.90 -17.62 4.79
CA PRO A 52 -16.92 -16.15 4.76
C PRO A 52 -18.34 -15.59 4.77
N GLU A 53 -18.64 -14.73 5.75
CA GLU A 53 -19.92 -14.03 5.83
C GLU A 53 -19.68 -12.56 6.18
N VAL A 54 -19.94 -11.68 5.22
CA VAL A 54 -19.90 -10.23 5.43
C VAL A 54 -21.24 -9.80 6.00
N THR A 55 -21.24 -9.37 7.27
CA THR A 55 -22.45 -8.90 7.95
C THR A 55 -22.71 -7.42 7.66
N ARG A 56 -23.96 -6.96 7.90
CA ARG A 56 -24.32 -5.53 7.80
C ARG A 56 -23.38 -4.62 8.60
N SER A 57 -23.04 -5.02 9.83
CA SER A 57 -22.13 -4.25 10.68
C SER A 57 -20.73 -4.13 10.09
N MET A 58 -20.24 -5.11 9.33
CA MET A 58 -18.95 -5.01 8.65
C MET A 58 -18.98 -4.01 7.48
N VAL A 59 -20.12 -3.89 6.80
CA VAL A 59 -20.33 -2.87 5.75
C VAL A 59 -20.39 -1.47 6.36
N ASP A 60 -21.10 -1.31 7.48
CA ASP A 60 -21.18 -0.04 8.21
C ASP A 60 -19.79 0.38 8.74
N ASP A 61 -19.03 -0.57 9.31
CA ASP A 61 -17.65 -0.35 9.76
C ASP A 61 -16.73 0.02 8.58
N ALA A 62 -16.84 -0.69 7.45
CA ALA A 62 -16.06 -0.43 6.23
C ALA A 62 -16.33 0.96 5.67
N GLN A 63 -17.60 1.38 5.62
CA GLN A 63 -17.99 2.73 5.22
C GLN A 63 -17.33 3.78 6.12
N GLU A 64 -17.37 3.59 7.44
CA GLU A 64 -16.83 4.56 8.38
C GLU A 64 -15.30 4.67 8.27
N VAL A 65 -14.59 3.55 8.04
CA VAL A 65 -13.15 3.53 7.77
C VAL A 65 -12.81 4.32 6.51
N LEU A 66 -13.56 4.11 5.42
CA LEU A 66 -13.34 4.83 4.16
C LEU A 66 -13.65 6.32 4.28
N ARG A 67 -14.75 6.71 4.94
CA ARG A 67 -15.12 8.12 5.16
C ARG A 67 -14.08 8.88 5.97
N ARG A 68 -13.49 8.24 6.98
CA ARG A 68 -12.45 8.85 7.81
C ARG A 68 -11.07 8.88 7.14
N GLY A 69 -10.94 8.33 5.93
CA GLY A 69 -9.65 8.18 5.27
C GLY A 69 -8.68 7.26 6.02
N LEU A 70 -9.20 6.43 6.94
CA LEU A 70 -8.44 5.53 7.79
C LEU A 70 -8.11 4.21 7.07
N ARG A 71 -8.24 4.17 5.73
CA ARG A 71 -7.91 2.97 4.95
C ARG A 71 -6.48 2.60 5.33
N PRO A 72 -6.26 1.48 6.03
CA PRO A 72 -4.95 1.20 6.57
C PRO A 72 -3.99 1.09 5.40
N HIS A 73 -2.89 1.85 5.47
CA HIS A 73 -1.83 1.75 4.47
C HIS A 73 -1.43 0.29 4.40
N HIS A 74 -1.64 -0.36 3.25
CA HIS A 74 -1.28 -1.76 3.06
C HIS A 74 0.20 -1.88 3.40
N SER A 75 0.52 -2.44 4.56
CA SER A 75 1.90 -2.53 5.00
C SER A 75 2.60 -3.43 3.99
N ASN A 76 3.32 -2.84 3.06
CA ASN A 76 3.93 -3.60 2.00
C ASN A 76 5.06 -4.39 2.65
N THR A 77 4.87 -5.69 2.85
CA THR A 77 5.87 -6.58 3.47
C THR A 77 7.22 -6.46 2.78
N TRP A 78 7.21 -6.12 1.49
CA TRP A 78 8.39 -5.72 0.71
C TRP A 78 9.19 -4.58 1.34
N MET A 79 8.53 -3.54 1.86
CA MET A 79 9.18 -2.40 2.50
C MET A 79 9.89 -2.81 3.80
N LYS A 80 9.31 -3.75 4.56
CA LYS A 80 9.95 -4.30 5.76
C LYS A 80 11.23 -5.05 5.41
N VAL A 81 11.20 -5.86 4.36
CA VAL A 81 12.39 -6.58 3.86
C VAL A 81 13.44 -5.60 3.36
N LEU A 82 13.05 -4.59 2.59
CA LEU A 82 13.97 -3.57 2.07
C LEU A 82 14.70 -2.84 3.20
N ARG A 83 14.03 -2.56 4.31
CA ARG A 83 14.62 -1.92 5.49
C ARG A 83 15.69 -2.80 6.16
N VAL A 84 15.44 -4.10 6.27
CA VAL A 84 16.42 -5.05 6.80
C VAL A 84 17.65 -5.12 5.87
N VAL A 85 17.42 -5.19 4.56
CA VAL A 85 18.50 -5.19 3.55
C VAL A 85 19.31 -3.91 3.63
N ALA A 86 18.67 -2.74 3.74
CA ALA A 86 19.34 -1.46 3.87
C ALA A 86 20.26 -1.41 5.11
N ALA A 87 19.79 -1.91 6.25
CA ALA A 87 20.57 -1.97 7.48
C ALA A 87 21.78 -2.92 7.36
N VAL A 88 21.60 -4.08 6.72
CA VAL A 88 22.68 -5.04 6.48
C VAL A 88 23.74 -4.45 5.53
N LEU A 89 23.32 -3.79 4.45
CA LEU A 89 24.24 -3.14 3.52
C LEU A 89 25.06 -2.04 4.20
N ALA A 90 24.43 -1.20 5.03
CA ALA A 90 25.14 -0.18 5.80
C ALA A 90 26.18 -0.78 6.76
N LEU A 91 25.85 -1.91 7.39
CA LEU A 91 26.81 -2.65 8.22
C LEU A 91 27.98 -3.19 7.40
N VAL A 92 27.71 -3.78 6.23
CA VAL A 92 28.74 -4.33 5.33
C VAL A 92 29.67 -3.23 4.83
N VAL A 93 29.14 -2.07 4.45
CA VAL A 93 29.96 -0.87 4.13
C VAL A 93 30.88 -0.51 5.30
N GLY A 94 30.34 -0.46 6.52
CA GLY A 94 31.11 -0.13 7.71
C GLY A 94 32.27 -1.12 7.96
N ILE A 95 32.00 -2.42 7.80
CA ILE A 95 33.03 -3.48 7.94
C ILE A 95 34.07 -3.40 6.82
N MET A 96 33.66 -3.05 5.60
CA MET A 96 34.56 -2.90 4.46
C MET A 96 35.47 -1.67 4.54
N TYR A 97 35.23 -0.75 5.47
CA TYR A 97 36.07 0.43 5.64
C TYR A 97 37.44 0.05 6.23
N ASP A 98 38.39 -0.23 5.34
CA ASP A 98 39.77 -0.56 5.68
C ASP A 98 40.72 0.37 4.92
N LYS A 99 41.36 1.30 5.64
CA LYS A 99 42.27 2.32 5.07
C LYS A 99 43.42 1.72 4.27
N THR A 100 43.88 0.53 4.66
CA THR A 100 44.99 -0.18 4.01
C THR A 100 44.54 -0.85 2.71
N ARG A 101 43.33 -1.42 2.67
CA ARG A 101 42.79 -2.05 1.44
C ARG A 101 42.17 -1.06 0.48
N LEU A 102 41.73 0.10 0.94
CA LEU A 102 41.21 1.19 0.10
C LEU A 102 42.28 1.83 -0.81
N GLN A 103 43.56 1.49 -0.63
CA GLN A 103 44.64 1.89 -1.53
C GLN A 103 44.74 1.00 -2.78
N ASP A 104 44.12 -0.19 -2.76
CA ASP A 104 43.98 -1.02 -3.95
C ASP A 104 42.82 -0.49 -4.82
N GLY A 105 43.11 -0.16 -6.07
CA GLY A 105 42.14 0.41 -7.01
C GLY A 105 40.91 -0.48 -7.26
N VAL A 106 41.09 -1.81 -7.20
CA VAL A 106 39.98 -2.75 -7.36
C VAL A 106 39.08 -2.73 -6.13
N TYR A 107 39.67 -2.72 -4.93
CA TYR A 107 38.90 -2.68 -3.68
C TYR A 107 38.19 -1.35 -3.48
N MET A 108 38.84 -0.24 -3.85
CA MET A 108 38.27 1.11 -3.79
C MET A 108 37.06 1.27 -4.71
N SER A 109 37.14 0.79 -5.96
CA SER A 109 36.01 0.88 -6.90
C SER A 109 34.80 0.06 -6.44
N LEU A 110 35.04 -1.15 -5.93
CA LEU A 110 33.98 -2.00 -5.35
C LEU A 110 33.33 -1.34 -4.13
N PHE A 111 34.14 -0.73 -3.26
CA PHE A 111 33.66 -0.01 -2.08
C PHE A 111 32.78 1.20 -2.44
N ILE A 112 33.19 2.02 -3.41
CA ILE A 112 32.41 3.17 -3.88
C ILE A 112 31.07 2.73 -4.46
N LEU A 113 31.06 1.67 -5.27
CA LEU A 113 29.83 1.13 -5.86
C LEU A 113 28.87 0.63 -4.78
N LEU A 114 29.40 -0.07 -3.77
CA LEU A 114 28.61 -0.62 -2.67
C LEU A 114 28.07 0.48 -1.75
N ILE A 115 28.84 1.55 -1.50
CA ILE A 115 28.34 2.77 -0.81
C ILE A 115 27.21 3.41 -1.60
N ALA A 116 27.39 3.64 -2.91
CA ALA A 116 26.38 4.27 -3.73
C ALA A 116 25.07 3.47 -3.73
N ALA A 117 25.16 2.14 -3.89
CA ALA A 117 24.01 1.24 -3.80
C ALA A 117 23.34 1.29 -2.41
N THR A 118 24.12 1.39 -1.34
CA THR A 118 23.61 1.50 0.03
C THR A 118 22.83 2.80 0.22
N ILE A 119 23.38 3.94 -0.22
CA ILE A 119 22.72 5.25 -0.12
C ILE A 119 21.38 5.24 -0.88
N ILE A 120 21.36 4.71 -2.10
CA ILE A 120 20.13 4.60 -2.90
C ILE A 120 19.08 3.74 -2.18
N THR A 121 19.50 2.57 -1.69
CA THR A 121 18.59 1.62 -1.02
C THR A 121 18.01 2.19 0.26
N VAL A 122 18.84 2.83 1.08
CA VAL A 122 18.40 3.52 2.31
C VAL A 122 17.45 4.65 1.97
N THR A 123 17.76 5.47 0.97
CA THR A 123 16.94 6.61 0.56
C THR A 123 15.57 6.17 0.06
N ILE A 124 15.50 5.13 -0.77
CA ILE A 124 14.22 4.58 -1.24
C ILE A 124 13.42 4.00 -0.07
N SER A 125 14.10 3.34 0.87
CA SER A 125 13.46 2.77 2.05
C SER A 125 12.89 3.84 2.99
N THR A 126 13.48 5.03 3.05
CA THR A 126 13.00 6.13 3.91
C THR A 126 11.98 7.02 3.21
N LEU A 127 12.08 7.25 1.90
CA LEU A 127 11.13 8.09 1.17
C LEU A 127 9.77 7.40 0.91
N LYS A 128 9.75 6.07 0.86
CA LYS A 128 8.52 5.29 0.65
C LYS A 128 7.82 4.89 1.96
N GLU A 129 8.31 5.38 3.11
CA GLU A 129 7.60 5.35 4.39
C GLU A 129 6.34 6.24 4.34
#